data_AF-A0A0F6YMT0-F1
#
_entry.id   AF-A0A0F6YMT0-F1
#
_cell.length_a   1.000
_cell.length_b   1.000
_cell.length_c   1.000
_cell.angle_alpha   90.00
_cell.angle_beta   90.00
_cell.angle_gamma   90.00
#
_symmetry.space_group_name_H-M   'P 1'
#
loop_
_entity.id
_entity.type
_entity.pdbx_description
1 polymer ?
#
loop_
_entity_poly.entity_id
_entity_poly.type
_entity_poly.pdbx_seq_one_letter_code
_entity_poly.pdbx_strand_id
1 'polypeptide(L)'
;MNEIVGAPQDERERLAALIALDVLDTPPEPTFDDLARLAAQLCGTPMALVTLVDARRQWFKARVGVTLRETPREIAFCAHAVAADSAMLVVRDATCDERFCDNPLVRGEPFIRFYAGVPLELASGARVGTLCVLDRVPRELGASQLDALSILARRAASELELRKALGAREHAESGEQELAGQRLGGRYRIDEVLGQGAMGIVVAAHDLEAREDVAIKFLMPTLGADREARDRFVGEARALMRIESEHVSKVRDVGNLASGAPYIVMERLIGRDVATLLRESREPLGVRQAASIVLQACEGIDAAHALGILHRDIKPANLFCAEQPDGSSHVKVLDFGIARVERAASATAATTTGALVGTPSYMAPEQLEDASRVDARSEVWSLGVVLYELLTGAKPYGGRTATQVYAAILVGSLKPPRARRPEIPDALERVILRALEKSPDARFSSVRELARELATFAEDAPPAKTTQSLPVMRDRRAQWITIAVLIAIVVLAAIVALRG
;
A
#
# COMPACT_ATOMS: atom_id res chain seq x y z
N MET A 1 26.25 11.43 24.48
CA MET A 1 25.22 10.50 23.98
C MET A 1 25.69 9.13 24.44
N ASN A 2 25.18 8.64 25.57
CA ASN A 2 25.66 7.39 26.18
C ASN A 2 25.21 6.20 25.33
N GLU A 3 26.15 5.34 24.95
CA GLU A 3 25.86 4.06 24.33
C GLU A 3 25.07 3.18 25.30
N ILE A 4 23.95 2.65 24.81
CA ILE A 4 23.05 1.77 25.57
C ILE A 4 23.64 0.36 25.50
N VAL A 5 24.13 -0.14 26.63
CA VAL A 5 24.67 -1.51 26.74
C VAL A 5 23.56 -2.52 26.41
N GLY A 6 23.79 -3.39 25.42
CA GLY A 6 22.85 -4.44 24.99
C GLY A 6 21.82 -4.04 23.94
N ALA A 7 21.99 -2.92 23.24
CA ALA A 7 21.12 -2.54 22.13
C ALA A 7 21.37 -3.44 20.89
N PRO A 8 20.32 -4.04 20.27
CA PRO A 8 20.43 -4.69 18.97
C PRO A 8 20.99 -3.74 17.90
N GLN A 9 21.66 -4.29 16.88
CA GLN A 9 22.27 -3.52 15.79
C GLN A 9 21.28 -2.57 15.08
N ASP A 10 19.99 -2.93 15.10
CA ASP A 10 18.86 -2.21 14.50
C ASP A 10 17.90 -1.57 15.54
N GLU A 11 18.40 -1.20 16.73
CA GLU A 11 17.58 -0.68 17.84
C GLU A 11 16.71 0.53 17.45
N ARG A 12 17.19 1.40 16.56
CA ARG A 12 16.40 2.54 16.06
C ARG A 12 15.20 2.08 15.21
N GLU A 13 15.39 1.09 14.35
CA GLU A 13 14.33 0.56 13.48
C GLU A 13 13.27 -0.17 14.29
N ARG A 14 13.72 -0.96 15.28
CA ARG A 14 12.86 -1.65 16.24
C ARG A 14 11.98 -0.69 17.03
N LEU A 15 12.56 0.41 17.54
CA LEU A 15 11.82 1.44 18.26
C LEU A 15 10.83 2.17 17.35
N ALA A 16 11.22 2.49 16.11
CA ALA A 16 10.32 3.09 15.13
C ALA A 16 9.13 2.16 14.81
N ALA A 17 9.39 0.86 14.65
CA ALA A 17 8.36 -0.15 14.43
C ALA A 17 7.40 -0.26 15.63
N LEU A 18 7.92 -0.25 16.86
CA LEU A 18 7.10 -0.24 18.08
C LEU A 18 6.24 1.02 18.21
N ILE A 19 6.81 2.20 17.97
CA ILE A 19 6.06 3.47 18.00
C ILE A 19 4.93 3.46 16.96
N ALA A 20 5.21 2.93 15.76
CA ALA A 20 4.24 2.87 14.68
C ALA A 20 3.05 1.92 14.96
N LEU A 21 3.09 1.10 16.01
CA LEU A 21 1.95 0.27 16.43
C LEU A 21 0.91 1.04 17.25
N ASP A 22 1.26 2.22 17.78
CA ASP A 22 0.38 3.07 18.60
C ASP A 22 -0.33 2.29 19.73
N VAL A 23 0.45 1.46 20.43
CA VAL A 23 -0.05 0.50 21.42
C VAL A 23 0.44 0.79 22.85
N LEU A 24 1.54 1.53 22.99
CA LEU A 24 2.07 1.88 24.31
C LEU A 24 1.07 2.76 25.07
N ASP A 25 0.96 2.55 26.38
CA ASP A 25 0.04 3.28 27.27
C ASP A 25 -1.46 3.17 26.94
N THR A 26 -1.83 2.24 26.05
CA THR A 26 -3.24 1.97 25.72
C THR A 26 -3.94 1.16 26.83
N PRO A 27 -5.28 1.24 26.93
CA PRO A 27 -6.03 0.43 27.88
C PRO A 27 -5.77 -1.09 27.72
N PRO A 28 -6.02 -1.89 28.78
CA PRO A 28 -6.01 -3.34 28.68
C PRO A 28 -7.00 -3.82 27.63
N GLU A 29 -6.65 -4.91 26.95
CA GLU A 29 -7.44 -5.48 25.86
C GLU A 29 -7.64 -6.98 26.11
N PRO A 30 -8.90 -7.47 26.10
CA PRO A 30 -9.22 -8.86 26.42
C PRO A 30 -8.40 -9.88 25.61
N THR A 31 -8.15 -9.61 24.33
CA THR A 31 -7.38 -10.51 23.46
C THR A 31 -5.97 -10.77 23.98
N PHE A 32 -5.26 -9.74 24.45
CA PHE A 32 -3.91 -9.90 24.99
C PHE A 32 -3.93 -10.54 26.39
N ASP A 33 -4.95 -10.23 27.20
CA ASP A 33 -5.15 -10.86 28.51
C ASP A 33 -5.41 -12.37 28.39
N ASP A 34 -6.17 -12.78 27.38
CA ASP A 34 -6.43 -14.20 27.07
C ASP A 34 -5.15 -14.91 26.62
N LEU A 35 -4.33 -14.28 25.78
CA LEU A 35 -3.04 -14.84 25.37
C LEU A 35 -2.08 -15.04 26.56
N ALA A 36 -2.00 -14.07 27.46
CA ALA A 36 -1.21 -14.21 28.69
C ALA A 36 -1.76 -15.31 29.59
N ARG A 37 -3.08 -15.42 29.75
CA ARG A 37 -3.73 -16.47 30.55
C ARG A 37 -3.50 -17.86 29.97
N LEU A 38 -3.62 -18.01 28.66
CA LEU A 38 -3.33 -19.27 27.96
C LEU A 38 -1.87 -19.67 28.11
N ALA A 39 -0.93 -18.72 27.98
CA ALA A 39 0.49 -18.99 28.19
C ALA A 39 0.78 -19.51 29.61
N ALA A 40 0.20 -18.87 30.63
CA ALA A 40 0.30 -19.31 32.03
C ALA A 40 -0.27 -20.73 32.23
N GLN A 41 -1.45 -21.01 31.69
CA GLN A 41 -2.12 -22.31 31.82
C GLN A 41 -1.35 -23.44 31.13
N LEU A 42 -0.90 -23.23 29.89
CA LEU A 42 -0.20 -24.23 29.09
C LEU A 42 1.20 -24.54 29.67
N CYS A 43 1.86 -23.53 30.25
CA CYS A 43 3.17 -23.71 30.88
C CYS A 43 3.09 -24.12 32.36
N GLY A 44 1.90 -24.09 32.96
CA GLY A 44 1.71 -24.36 34.40
C GLY A 44 2.42 -23.35 35.30
N THR A 45 2.57 -22.11 34.85
CA THR A 45 3.28 -21.03 35.56
C THR A 45 2.30 -20.03 36.17
N PRO A 46 2.60 -19.46 37.35
CA PRO A 46 1.73 -18.50 38.01
C PRO A 46 1.75 -17.12 37.34
N MET A 47 2.79 -16.81 36.54
CA MET A 47 2.97 -15.52 35.90
C MET A 47 3.15 -15.66 34.40
N ALA A 48 2.52 -14.76 33.66
CA ALA A 48 2.67 -14.62 32.22
C ALA A 48 2.40 -13.18 31.79
N LEU A 49 3.14 -12.69 30.79
CA LEU A 49 3.09 -11.30 30.34
C LEU A 49 3.11 -11.23 28.81
N VAL A 50 2.37 -10.28 28.25
CA VAL A 50 2.63 -9.73 26.93
C VAL A 50 3.27 -8.37 27.14
N THR A 51 4.51 -8.20 26.71
CA THR A 51 5.30 -7.00 27.03
C THR A 51 5.84 -6.35 25.77
N LEU A 52 5.98 -5.03 25.80
CA LEU A 52 6.63 -4.24 24.76
C LEU A 52 7.82 -3.50 25.37
N VAL A 53 8.93 -3.40 24.64
CA VAL A 53 10.18 -2.82 25.17
C VAL A 53 10.52 -1.55 24.41
N ASP A 54 10.33 -0.38 25.03
CA ASP A 54 10.70 0.90 24.43
C ASP A 54 12.14 1.31 24.81
N ALA A 55 12.54 2.56 24.58
CA ALA A 55 13.89 3.04 24.86
C ALA A 55 14.24 3.07 26.36
N ARG A 56 13.23 3.14 27.25
CA ARG A 56 13.39 3.43 28.68
C ARG A 56 12.80 2.33 29.58
N ARG A 57 11.76 1.63 29.13
CA ARG A 57 10.98 0.69 29.95
C ARG A 57 10.52 -0.54 29.17
N GLN A 58 10.21 -1.59 29.92
CA GLN A 58 9.35 -2.69 29.50
C GLN A 58 7.93 -2.41 29.99
N TRP A 59 7.01 -2.15 29.07
CA TRP A 59 5.59 -1.89 29.34
C TRP A 59 4.76 -3.17 29.16
N PHE A 60 3.78 -3.42 30.03
CA PHE A 60 3.03 -4.69 30.05
C PHE A 60 1.64 -4.49 29.44
N LYS A 61 1.47 -4.97 28.20
CA LYS A 61 0.19 -4.94 27.49
C LYS A 61 -0.84 -5.84 28.16
N ALA A 62 -0.41 -7.01 28.62
CA ALA A 62 -1.20 -7.95 29.39
C ALA A 62 -0.35 -8.60 30.48
N ARG A 63 -0.98 -8.97 31.60
CA ARG A 63 -0.29 -9.54 32.75
C ARG A 63 -1.17 -10.49 33.55
N VAL A 64 -0.59 -11.60 33.96
CA VAL A 64 -1.17 -12.60 34.85
C VAL A 64 -0.21 -12.80 36.02
N GLY A 65 -0.74 -12.82 37.25
CA GLY A 65 0.05 -13.10 38.47
C GLY A 65 1.01 -11.98 38.90
N VAL A 66 1.00 -10.82 38.22
CA VAL A 66 1.87 -9.67 38.50
C VAL A 66 1.05 -8.39 38.64
N THR A 67 1.38 -7.56 39.64
CA THR A 67 0.68 -6.28 39.91
C THR A 67 1.28 -5.09 39.17
N LEU A 68 2.59 -5.14 38.89
CA LEU A 68 3.32 -4.12 38.14
C LEU A 68 2.77 -3.97 36.72
N ARG A 69 2.82 -2.75 36.18
CA ARG A 69 2.40 -2.42 34.81
C ARG A 69 3.57 -2.20 33.86
N GLU A 70 4.74 -1.94 34.41
CA GLU A 70 5.97 -1.74 33.67
C GLU A 70 7.17 -1.94 34.59
N THR A 71 8.36 -2.07 34.00
CA THR A 71 9.65 -2.13 34.70
C THR A 71 10.70 -1.34 33.91
N PRO A 72 11.75 -0.81 34.56
CA PRO A 72 12.89 -0.24 33.86
C PRO A 72 13.50 -1.23 32.88
N ARG A 73 13.89 -0.77 31.69
CA ARG A 73 14.44 -1.64 30.62
C ARG A 73 15.72 -2.36 31.07
N GLU A 74 16.55 -1.72 31.87
CA GLU A 74 17.83 -2.25 32.34
C GLU A 74 17.70 -3.51 33.22
N ILE A 75 16.56 -3.70 33.88
CA ILE A 75 16.30 -4.90 34.71
C ILE A 75 15.40 -5.93 34.01
N ALA A 76 14.99 -5.66 32.76
CA ALA A 76 14.02 -6.47 32.02
C ALA A 76 14.66 -7.71 31.38
N PHE A 77 14.13 -8.89 31.72
CA PHE A 77 14.44 -10.15 31.02
C PHE A 77 14.06 -10.06 29.53
N CYS A 78 12.94 -9.40 29.22
CA CYS A 78 12.43 -9.31 27.86
C CYS A 78 13.32 -8.43 26.97
N ALA A 79 14.08 -7.49 27.54
CA ALA A 79 15.06 -6.72 26.77
C ALA A 79 16.17 -7.62 26.21
N HIS A 80 16.58 -8.63 26.98
CA HIS A 80 17.57 -9.63 26.54
C HIS A 80 17.00 -10.58 25.49
N ALA A 81 15.74 -11.00 25.64
CA ALA A 81 15.06 -11.84 24.66
C ALA A 81 14.86 -11.13 23.31
N VAL A 82 14.54 -9.84 23.35
CA VAL A 82 14.40 -8.99 22.14
C VAL A 82 15.74 -8.78 21.45
N ALA A 83 16.84 -8.65 22.20
CA ALA A 83 18.18 -8.42 21.67
C ALA A 83 18.93 -9.69 21.25
N ALA A 84 18.49 -10.87 21.69
CA ALA A 84 19.11 -12.13 21.33
C ALA A 84 18.76 -12.54 19.89
N ASP A 85 19.69 -13.13 19.15
CA ASP A 85 19.44 -13.68 17.80
C ASP A 85 18.57 -14.96 17.83
N SER A 86 18.44 -15.58 19.01
CA SER A 86 17.64 -16.79 19.22
C SER A 86 16.14 -16.55 19.07
N ALA A 87 15.42 -17.56 18.58
CA ALA A 87 13.96 -17.53 18.46
C ALA A 87 13.21 -17.45 19.81
N MET A 88 13.91 -17.71 20.93
CA MET A 88 13.36 -17.68 22.28
C MET A 88 14.51 -17.62 23.30
N LEU A 89 14.25 -17.01 24.45
CA LEU A 89 15.13 -17.04 25.62
C LEU A 89 14.50 -17.88 26.72
N VAL A 90 15.22 -18.91 27.19
CA VAL A 90 14.82 -19.76 28.33
C VAL A 90 15.90 -19.70 29.40
N VAL A 91 15.50 -19.35 30.61
CA VAL A 91 16.33 -19.31 31.83
C VAL A 91 15.70 -20.26 32.83
N ARG A 92 16.35 -21.41 33.04
CA ARG A 92 15.84 -22.50 33.90
C ARG A 92 15.87 -22.13 35.37
N ASP A 93 16.98 -21.52 35.80
CA ASP A 93 17.16 -20.93 37.12
C ASP A 93 17.95 -19.62 37.01
N ALA A 94 17.29 -18.49 37.24
CA ALA A 94 17.87 -17.16 37.15
C ALA A 94 18.90 -16.88 38.24
N THR A 95 18.94 -17.66 39.32
CA THR A 95 20.00 -17.54 40.35
C THR A 95 21.32 -18.14 39.89
N CYS A 96 21.28 -19.02 38.89
CA CYS A 96 22.46 -19.67 38.29
C CYS A 96 22.82 -19.06 36.92
N ASP A 97 22.02 -18.16 36.37
CA ASP A 97 22.28 -17.51 35.09
C ASP A 97 23.09 -16.24 35.30
N GLU A 98 24.33 -16.20 34.79
CA GLU A 98 25.27 -15.07 34.97
C GLU A 98 24.68 -13.72 34.51
N ARG A 99 23.73 -13.72 33.57
CA ARG A 99 23.09 -12.50 33.09
C ARG A 99 22.07 -11.93 34.08
N PHE A 100 21.53 -12.77 34.96
CA PHE A 100 20.36 -12.45 35.78
C PHE A 100 20.53 -12.70 37.29
N CYS A 101 21.58 -13.39 37.74
CA CYS A 101 21.77 -13.75 39.15
C CYS A 101 21.85 -12.51 40.08
N ASP A 102 22.31 -11.38 39.56
CA ASP A 102 22.39 -10.09 40.26
C ASP A 102 21.20 -9.16 39.99
N ASN A 103 20.25 -9.59 39.16
CA ASN A 103 19.10 -8.77 38.76
C ASN A 103 18.18 -8.50 39.97
N PRO A 104 17.70 -7.24 40.15
CA PRO A 104 16.80 -6.90 41.25
C PRO A 104 15.52 -7.74 41.32
N LEU A 105 14.97 -8.18 40.18
CA LEU A 105 13.78 -9.03 40.12
C LEU A 105 14.05 -10.48 40.56
N VAL A 106 15.31 -10.89 40.63
CA VAL A 106 15.76 -12.21 41.13
C VAL A 106 16.09 -12.12 42.61
N ARG A 107 16.84 -11.10 43.03
CA ARG A 107 17.28 -10.91 44.42
C ARG A 107 16.21 -10.36 45.36
N GLY A 108 15.25 -9.60 44.83
CA GLY A 108 14.11 -9.05 45.57
C GLY A 108 12.77 -9.49 44.97
N GLU A 109 11.67 -8.99 45.54
CA GLU A 109 10.32 -9.22 45.01
C GLU A 109 10.25 -8.87 43.51
N PRO A 110 9.73 -9.75 42.64
CA PRO A 110 8.90 -10.93 42.96
C PRO A 110 9.66 -12.25 43.13
N PHE A 111 10.99 -12.24 43.23
CA PHE A 111 11.88 -13.41 43.35
C PHE A 111 11.81 -14.37 42.15
N ILE A 112 11.98 -13.84 40.94
CA ILE A 112 11.99 -14.64 39.72
C ILE A 112 13.11 -15.69 39.77
N ARG A 113 12.76 -16.94 39.46
CA ARG A 113 13.69 -18.06 39.28
C ARG A 113 13.60 -18.63 37.88
N PHE A 114 12.43 -18.63 37.27
CA PHE A 114 12.26 -19.15 35.91
C PHE A 114 11.75 -18.07 34.97
N TYR A 115 12.27 -18.08 33.73
CA TYR A 115 11.80 -17.23 32.64
C TYR A 115 11.84 -18.01 31.32
N ALA A 116 10.76 -17.97 30.55
CA ALA A 116 10.78 -18.32 29.13
C ALA A 116 10.02 -17.26 28.34
N GLY A 117 10.68 -16.67 27.33
CA GLY A 117 10.13 -15.57 26.55
C GLY A 117 10.40 -15.71 25.06
N VAL A 118 9.34 -15.60 24.27
CA VAL A 118 9.39 -15.60 22.81
C VAL A 118 9.23 -14.17 22.31
N PRO A 119 10.15 -13.66 21.47
CA PRO A 119 10.01 -12.33 20.87
C PRO A 119 8.74 -12.17 20.05
N LEU A 120 8.12 -11.00 20.16
CA LEU A 120 7.03 -10.57 19.27
C LEU A 120 7.66 -9.97 18.02
N GLU A 121 7.87 -10.82 17.02
CA GLU A 121 8.45 -10.44 15.72
C GLU A 121 7.34 -10.01 14.76
N LEU A 122 7.41 -8.76 14.30
CA LEU A 122 6.50 -8.20 13.31
C LEU A 122 6.83 -8.72 11.90
N ALA A 123 5.94 -8.50 10.93
CA ALA A 123 6.18 -8.87 9.53
C ALA A 123 7.42 -8.16 8.92
N SER A 124 7.82 -7.03 9.49
CA SER A 124 9.06 -6.33 9.14
C SER A 124 10.34 -7.01 9.64
N GLY A 125 10.23 -8.04 10.49
CA GLY A 125 11.36 -8.63 11.22
C GLY A 125 11.69 -7.91 12.53
N ALA A 126 11.05 -6.77 12.83
CA ALA A 126 11.29 -6.03 14.06
C ALA A 126 10.74 -6.77 15.30
N ARG A 127 11.60 -6.98 16.31
CA ARG A 127 11.23 -7.61 17.59
C ARG A 127 10.83 -6.54 18.61
N VAL A 128 9.54 -6.31 18.79
CA VAL A 128 9.05 -5.14 19.55
C VAL A 128 8.80 -5.43 21.04
N GLY A 129 8.80 -6.70 21.42
CA GLY A 129 8.42 -7.15 22.75
C GLY A 129 8.55 -8.65 22.93
N THR A 130 7.91 -9.21 23.96
CA THR A 130 7.86 -10.67 24.17
C THR A 130 6.51 -11.12 24.71
N LEU A 131 6.10 -12.33 24.36
CA LEU A 131 5.22 -13.13 25.20
C LEU A 131 6.09 -14.00 26.10
N CYS A 132 5.94 -13.88 27.42
CA CYS A 132 6.77 -14.61 28.36
C CYS A 132 5.99 -15.19 29.55
N VAL A 133 6.55 -16.25 30.13
CA VAL A 133 6.09 -16.91 31.35
C VAL A 133 7.18 -16.89 32.40
N LEU A 134 6.80 -16.73 33.66
CA LEU A 134 7.73 -16.61 34.78
C LEU A 134 7.28 -17.44 35.99
N ASP A 135 8.24 -17.81 36.83
CA ASP A 135 7.96 -18.44 38.13
C ASP A 135 9.00 -18.06 39.19
N ARG A 136 8.62 -18.22 40.45
CA ARG A 136 9.45 -18.13 41.66
C ARG A 136 10.17 -19.42 42.02
N VAL A 137 9.95 -20.49 41.27
CA VAL A 137 10.70 -21.74 41.36
C VAL A 137 11.37 -22.06 40.01
N PRO A 138 12.54 -22.73 40.01
CA PRO A 138 13.18 -23.19 38.78
C PRO A 138 12.27 -24.13 37.99
N ARG A 139 12.33 -24.07 36.65
CA ARG A 139 11.53 -24.95 35.77
C ARG A 139 12.27 -25.34 34.51
N GLU A 140 11.80 -26.43 33.93
CA GLU A 140 12.13 -26.87 32.57
C GLU A 140 10.82 -27.12 31.82
N LEU A 141 10.65 -26.45 30.67
CA LEU A 141 9.46 -26.61 29.83
C LEU A 141 9.71 -27.69 28.77
N GLY A 142 8.71 -28.52 28.52
CA GLY A 142 8.73 -29.50 27.44
C GLY A 142 8.56 -28.86 26.05
N ALA A 143 8.92 -29.59 25.00
CA ALA A 143 8.86 -29.10 23.61
C ALA A 143 7.45 -28.59 23.22
N SER A 144 6.39 -29.28 23.64
CA SER A 144 5.01 -28.88 23.37
C SER A 144 4.63 -27.53 24.01
N GLN A 145 5.18 -27.23 25.18
CA GLN A 145 4.93 -25.96 25.87
C GLN A 145 5.69 -24.82 25.18
N LEU A 146 6.92 -25.07 24.73
CA LEU A 146 7.71 -24.11 23.96
C LEU A 146 7.09 -23.81 22.59
N ASP A 147 6.57 -24.83 21.91
CA ASP A 147 5.83 -24.68 20.66
C ASP A 147 4.55 -23.85 20.86
N ALA A 148 3.81 -24.12 21.95
CA ALA A 148 2.63 -23.35 22.31
C ALA A 148 2.95 -21.86 22.54
N LEU A 149 4.01 -21.56 23.29
CA LEU A 149 4.48 -20.18 23.48
C LEU A 149 4.81 -19.50 22.14
N SER A 150 5.44 -20.21 21.22
CA SER A 150 5.78 -19.69 19.90
C SER A 150 4.54 -19.41 19.03
N ILE A 151 3.50 -20.25 19.13
CA ILE A 151 2.21 -20.02 18.45
C ILE A 151 1.50 -18.79 19.02
N LEU A 152 1.44 -18.69 20.35
CA LEU A 152 0.79 -17.57 21.03
C LEU A 152 1.53 -16.25 20.78
N ALA A 153 2.87 -16.25 20.75
CA ALA A 153 3.68 -15.07 20.44
C ALA A 153 3.43 -14.56 19.01
N ARG A 154 3.36 -15.47 18.02
CA ARG A 154 2.98 -15.10 16.65
C ARG A 154 1.57 -14.50 16.58
N ARG A 155 0.62 -15.04 17.37
CA ARG A 155 -0.74 -14.47 17.47
C ARG A 155 -0.75 -13.08 18.10
N ALA A 156 0.00 -12.87 19.17
CA ALA A 156 0.17 -11.55 19.77
C ALA A 156 0.77 -10.54 18.78
N ALA A 157 1.78 -10.93 18.00
CA ALA A 157 2.37 -10.07 16.98
C ALA A 157 1.36 -9.71 15.87
N SER A 158 0.63 -10.70 15.34
CA SER A 158 -0.42 -10.45 14.34
C SER A 158 -1.55 -9.55 14.88
N GLU A 159 -1.91 -9.71 16.16
CA GLU A 159 -2.93 -8.87 16.81
C GLU A 159 -2.47 -7.40 16.92
N LEU A 160 -1.20 -7.16 17.24
CA LEU A 160 -0.62 -5.81 17.27
C LEU A 160 -0.70 -5.14 15.88
N GLU A 161 -0.40 -5.88 14.81
CA GLU A 161 -0.46 -5.37 13.45
C GLU A 161 -1.92 -5.14 12.99
N LEU A 162 -2.84 -6.04 13.35
CA LEU A 162 -4.26 -5.90 13.05
C LEU A 162 -4.85 -4.69 13.78
N ARG A 163 -4.53 -4.50 15.07
CA ARG A 163 -4.94 -3.32 15.85
C ARG A 163 -4.49 -2.03 15.17
N LYS A 164 -3.26 -1.97 14.67
CA LYS A 164 -2.77 -0.82 13.90
C LYS A 164 -3.59 -0.61 12.63
N ALA A 165 -3.87 -1.67 11.87
CA ALA A 165 -4.63 -1.58 10.63
C ALA A 165 -6.09 -1.11 10.87
N LEU A 166 -6.72 -1.60 11.93
CA LEU A 166 -8.07 -1.19 12.35
C LEU A 166 -8.08 0.24 12.89
N GLY A 167 -7.13 0.62 13.74
CA GLY A 167 -7.00 2.00 14.23
C GLY A 167 -6.75 3.00 13.11
N ALA A 168 -5.93 2.66 12.12
CA ALA A 168 -5.75 3.47 10.92
C ALA A 168 -7.05 3.64 10.12
N ARG A 169 -7.90 2.61 10.10
CA ARG A 169 -9.21 2.64 9.44
C ARG A 169 -10.25 3.44 10.23
N GLU A 170 -10.28 3.34 11.55
CA GLU A 170 -11.17 4.14 12.41
C GLU A 170 -10.79 5.63 12.42
N HIS A 171 -9.49 5.94 12.39
CA HIS A 171 -9.03 7.32 12.22
C HIS A 171 -9.30 7.84 10.80
N ALA A 172 -9.24 6.98 9.78
CA ALA A 172 -9.68 7.32 8.44
C ALA A 172 -11.19 7.62 8.41
N GLU A 173 -12.03 6.73 8.93
CA GLU A 173 -13.49 6.87 8.98
C GLU A 173 -13.94 8.07 9.85
N SER A 174 -13.22 8.38 10.94
CA SER A 174 -13.49 9.57 11.77
C SER A 174 -13.02 10.87 11.11
N GLY A 175 -11.88 10.85 10.41
CA GLY A 175 -11.41 12.00 9.61
C GLY A 175 -12.27 12.27 8.38
N GLU A 176 -12.84 11.22 7.77
CA GLU A 176 -13.79 11.30 6.65
C GLU A 176 -15.07 12.07 7.03
N GLN A 177 -15.60 11.82 8.24
CA GLN A 177 -16.77 12.54 8.77
C GLN A 177 -16.44 13.96 9.22
N GLU A 178 -15.21 14.22 9.68
CA GLU A 178 -14.78 15.56 10.09
C GLU A 178 -14.59 16.48 8.88
N LEU A 179 -14.10 15.98 7.73
CA LEU A 179 -13.85 16.74 6.51
C LEU A 179 -15.13 17.08 5.71
N ALA A 180 -16.15 16.22 5.75
CA ALA A 180 -17.39 16.41 5.00
C ALA A 180 -18.16 17.67 5.48
N GLY A 181 -18.54 18.54 4.54
CA GLY A 181 -19.22 19.81 4.82
C GLY A 181 -18.29 20.98 5.18
N GLN A 182 -16.99 20.74 5.40
CA GLN A 182 -16.02 21.82 5.60
C GLN A 182 -15.82 22.64 4.32
N ARG A 183 -15.47 23.92 4.51
CA ARG A 183 -15.13 24.83 3.41
C ARG A 183 -13.64 25.12 3.41
N LEU A 184 -12.95 24.70 2.35
CA LEU A 184 -11.56 25.05 2.11
C LEU A 184 -11.47 26.44 1.48
N GLY A 185 -10.84 27.38 2.19
CA GLY A 185 -10.60 28.75 1.71
C GLY A 185 -11.88 29.53 1.40
N GLY A 186 -13.04 29.09 1.90
CA GLY A 186 -14.36 29.66 1.56
C GLY A 186 -14.87 29.33 0.15
N ARG A 187 -14.05 28.74 -0.72
CA ARG A 187 -14.34 28.47 -2.13
C ARG A 187 -14.76 27.03 -2.41
N TYR A 188 -14.08 26.05 -1.82
CA TYR A 188 -14.38 24.63 -2.08
C TYR A 188 -15.15 24.04 -0.91
N ARG A 189 -16.33 23.48 -1.18
CA ARG A 189 -17.10 22.72 -0.20
C ARG A 189 -16.75 21.24 -0.36
N ILE A 190 -16.22 20.61 0.68
CA ILE A 190 -15.89 19.19 0.68
C ILE A 190 -17.18 18.38 0.86
N ASP A 191 -17.41 17.40 -0.01
CA ASP A 191 -18.64 16.60 -0.01
C ASP A 191 -18.39 15.21 0.61
N GLU A 192 -17.39 14.47 0.11
CA GLU A 192 -17.05 13.11 0.54
C GLU A 192 -15.57 12.81 0.29
N VAL A 193 -15.03 11.77 0.93
CA VAL A 193 -13.69 11.27 0.62
C VAL A 193 -13.78 10.24 -0.52
N LEU A 194 -12.97 10.42 -1.56
CA LEU A 194 -12.92 9.54 -2.74
C LEU A 194 -11.89 8.41 -2.56
N GLY A 195 -10.85 8.66 -1.76
CA GLY A 195 -9.85 7.65 -1.44
C GLY A 195 -8.69 8.19 -0.61
N GLN A 196 -8.02 7.29 0.09
CA GLN A 196 -6.84 7.59 0.90
C GLN A 196 -5.69 6.68 0.45
N GLY A 197 -4.53 7.28 0.19
CA GLY A 197 -3.31 6.57 -0.16
C GLY A 197 -2.14 7.01 0.69
N ALA A 198 -0.97 6.38 0.47
CA ALA A 198 0.26 6.71 1.18
C ALA A 198 0.66 8.20 1.07
N MET A 199 0.22 8.87 0.00
CA MET A 199 0.59 10.25 -0.32
C MET A 199 -0.41 11.30 0.18
N GLY A 200 -1.57 10.88 0.69
CA GLY A 200 -2.61 11.83 1.07
C GLY A 200 -4.04 11.34 0.94
N ILE A 201 -4.97 12.26 1.15
CA ILE A 201 -6.42 12.05 1.06
C ILE A 201 -6.92 12.77 -0.19
N VAL A 202 -7.72 12.09 -1.00
CA VAL A 202 -8.43 12.66 -2.14
C VAL A 202 -9.90 12.79 -1.75
N VAL A 203 -10.44 14.00 -1.86
CA VAL A 203 -11.84 14.28 -1.55
C VAL A 203 -12.57 14.79 -2.78
N ALA A 204 -13.85 14.49 -2.84
CA ALA A 204 -14.81 15.17 -3.68
C ALA A 204 -15.12 16.53 -3.07
N ALA A 205 -15.16 17.56 -3.91
CA ALA A 205 -15.60 18.87 -3.50
C ALA A 205 -16.36 19.58 -4.63
N HIS A 206 -17.08 20.62 -4.27
CA HIS A 206 -17.74 21.53 -5.20
C HIS A 206 -17.05 22.90 -5.13
N ASP A 207 -16.56 23.39 -6.26
CA ASP A 207 -16.06 24.76 -6.39
C ASP A 207 -17.26 25.72 -6.43
N LEU A 208 -17.46 26.50 -5.36
CA LEU A 208 -18.61 27.39 -5.22
C LEU A 208 -18.54 28.61 -6.16
N GLU A 209 -17.34 28.97 -6.63
CA GLU A 209 -17.16 30.07 -7.58
C GLU A 209 -17.40 29.59 -9.01
N ALA A 210 -16.73 28.51 -9.42
CA ALA A 210 -16.85 27.94 -10.77
C ALA A 210 -18.16 27.15 -10.97
N ARG A 211 -18.80 26.71 -9.88
CA ARG A 211 -19.96 25.81 -9.87
C ARG A 211 -19.72 24.48 -10.58
N GLU A 212 -18.53 23.94 -10.39
CA GLU A 212 -18.08 22.66 -10.96
C GLU A 212 -17.70 21.69 -9.83
N ASP A 213 -17.92 20.40 -10.07
CA ASP A 213 -17.42 19.35 -9.21
C ASP A 213 -15.93 19.11 -9.47
N VAL A 214 -15.16 19.02 -8.39
CA VAL A 214 -13.70 18.87 -8.41
C VAL A 214 -13.28 17.75 -7.47
N ALA A 215 -12.07 17.24 -7.69
CA ALA A 215 -11.37 16.42 -6.71
C ALA A 215 -10.24 17.25 -6.09
N ILE A 216 -10.02 17.12 -4.78
CA ILE A 216 -8.96 17.82 -4.06
C ILE A 216 -8.08 16.77 -3.39
N LYS A 217 -6.80 16.75 -3.74
CA LYS A 217 -5.79 15.90 -3.12
C LYS A 217 -5.02 16.70 -2.09
N PHE A 218 -5.18 16.37 -0.82
CA PHE A 218 -4.38 16.89 0.29
C PHE A 218 -3.16 16.00 0.48
N LEU A 219 -1.97 16.60 0.54
CA LEU A 219 -0.75 15.84 0.82
C LEU A 219 -0.49 15.74 2.33
N MET A 220 0.08 14.61 2.75
CA MET A 220 0.32 14.33 4.18
C MET A 220 1.23 15.41 4.84
N PRO A 221 1.01 15.72 6.14
CA PRO A 221 1.70 16.81 6.85
C PRO A 221 3.23 16.68 6.94
N THR A 222 3.80 15.51 6.71
CA THR A 222 5.26 15.26 6.78
C THR A 222 6.05 16.02 5.71
N LEU A 223 5.40 16.43 4.62
CA LEU A 223 5.96 17.34 3.60
C LEU A 223 5.92 18.83 4.04
N GLY A 224 5.25 19.14 5.16
CA GLY A 224 4.86 20.50 5.56
C GLY A 224 5.87 21.30 6.39
N ALA A 225 6.95 20.68 6.88
CA ALA A 225 7.88 21.34 7.81
C ALA A 225 8.88 22.29 7.11
N ASP A 226 9.23 22.05 5.85
CA ASP A 226 10.19 22.85 5.08
C ASP A 226 9.46 23.78 4.09
N ARG A 227 9.56 25.09 4.32
CA ARG A 227 8.96 26.11 3.45
C ARG A 227 9.52 26.06 2.03
N GLU A 228 10.81 25.79 1.86
CA GLU A 228 11.44 25.75 0.53
C GLU A 228 10.94 24.54 -0.28
N ALA A 229 10.82 23.38 0.37
CA ALA A 229 10.26 22.19 -0.24
C ALA A 229 8.79 22.39 -0.67
N ARG A 230 8.00 23.10 0.15
CA ARG A 230 6.60 23.45 -0.16
C ARG A 230 6.47 24.42 -1.32
N ASP A 231 7.27 25.48 -1.35
CA ASP A 231 7.24 26.47 -2.44
C ASP A 231 7.70 25.83 -3.76
N ARG A 232 8.70 24.95 -3.71
CA ARG A 232 9.12 24.14 -4.85
C ARG A 232 8.01 23.19 -5.31
N PHE A 233 7.32 22.53 -4.38
CA PHE A 233 6.18 21.67 -4.70
C PHE A 233 5.08 22.43 -5.43
N VAL A 234 4.64 23.58 -4.90
CA VAL A 234 3.60 24.40 -5.55
C VAL A 234 4.09 24.87 -6.93
N GLY A 235 5.37 25.23 -7.06
CA GLY A 235 5.98 25.56 -8.34
C GLY A 235 5.95 24.41 -9.36
N GLU A 236 6.29 23.19 -8.94
CA GLU A 236 6.24 21.98 -9.77
C GLU A 236 4.80 21.60 -10.14
N ALA A 237 3.86 21.66 -9.18
CA ALA A 237 2.45 21.36 -9.42
C ALA A 237 1.78 22.38 -10.36
N ARG A 238 2.18 23.66 -10.32
CA ARG A 238 1.72 24.66 -11.29
C ARG A 238 2.17 24.36 -12.71
N ALA A 239 3.29 23.68 -12.91
CA ALA A 239 3.71 23.26 -14.25
C ALA A 239 2.71 22.26 -14.86
N LEU A 240 2.05 21.45 -14.03
CA LEU A 240 1.01 20.50 -14.47
C LEU A 240 -0.23 21.20 -15.03
N MET A 241 -0.53 22.42 -14.58
CA MET A 241 -1.66 23.21 -15.10
C MET A 241 -1.48 23.61 -16.58
N ARG A 242 -0.26 23.53 -17.10
CA ARG A 242 0.07 23.87 -18.50
C ARG A 242 -0.10 22.69 -19.44
N ILE A 243 -0.33 21.48 -18.92
CA ILE A 243 -0.51 20.29 -19.75
C ILE A 243 -1.91 20.35 -20.38
N GLU A 244 -1.96 20.48 -21.69
CA GLU A 244 -3.19 20.43 -22.47
C GLU A 244 -3.31 19.08 -23.16
N SER A 245 -4.11 18.17 -22.58
CA SER A 245 -4.39 16.86 -23.15
C SER A 245 -5.70 16.30 -22.58
N GLU A 246 -6.49 15.63 -23.43
CA GLU A 246 -7.66 14.88 -22.96
C GLU A 246 -7.26 13.71 -22.06
N HIS A 247 -6.04 13.21 -22.24
CA HIS A 247 -5.48 12.04 -21.57
C HIS A 247 -4.65 12.34 -20.31
N VAL A 248 -4.69 13.58 -19.81
CA VAL A 248 -4.10 13.96 -18.51
C VAL A 248 -5.20 14.56 -17.64
N SER A 249 -5.19 14.22 -16.35
CA SER A 249 -6.10 14.87 -15.40
C SER A 249 -5.77 16.35 -15.26
N LYS A 250 -6.75 17.20 -15.56
CA LYS A 250 -6.60 18.64 -15.55
C LYS A 250 -6.46 19.17 -14.13
N VAL A 251 -5.30 19.75 -13.84
CA VAL A 251 -5.07 20.51 -12.60
C VAL A 251 -5.69 21.90 -12.75
N ARG A 252 -6.56 22.27 -11.82
CA ARG A 252 -7.33 23.52 -11.82
C ARG A 252 -6.72 24.58 -10.93
N ASP A 253 -6.23 24.18 -9.77
CA ASP A 253 -5.63 25.07 -8.78
C ASP A 253 -4.66 24.30 -7.87
N VAL A 254 -3.73 25.02 -7.25
CA VAL A 254 -2.78 24.50 -6.26
C VAL A 254 -2.64 25.51 -5.15
N GLY A 255 -2.77 25.06 -3.90
CA GLY A 255 -2.69 25.93 -2.75
C GLY A 255 -2.05 25.29 -1.54
N ASN A 256 -2.10 26.02 -0.43
CA ASN A 256 -1.67 25.55 0.88
C ASN A 256 -2.82 25.75 1.87
N LEU A 257 -3.03 24.76 2.75
CA LEU A 257 -3.87 24.92 3.92
C LEU A 257 -3.31 25.98 4.87
N ALA A 258 -4.12 26.46 5.80
CA ALA A 258 -3.66 27.33 6.89
C ALA A 258 -2.58 26.65 7.75
N SER A 259 -2.65 25.32 7.90
CA SER A 259 -1.62 24.48 8.53
C SER A 259 -0.31 24.40 7.72
N GLY A 260 -0.36 24.82 6.45
CA GLY A 260 0.75 24.79 5.51
C GLY A 260 0.84 23.54 4.64
N ALA A 261 0.01 22.52 4.85
CA ALA A 261 0.00 21.36 3.98
C ALA A 261 -0.45 21.76 2.55
N PRO A 262 0.26 21.35 1.49
CA PRO A 262 -0.14 21.66 0.12
C PRO A 262 -1.33 20.80 -0.32
N TYR A 263 -2.17 21.37 -1.20
CA TYR A 263 -3.26 20.66 -1.86
C TYR A 263 -3.29 20.97 -3.36
N ILE A 264 -3.79 20.01 -4.14
CA ILE A 264 -4.01 20.14 -5.58
C ILE A 264 -5.50 19.96 -5.85
N VAL A 265 -6.11 20.90 -6.58
CA VAL A 265 -7.47 20.82 -7.10
C VAL A 265 -7.39 20.33 -8.54
N MET A 266 -8.12 19.27 -8.86
CA MET A 266 -8.16 18.63 -10.16
C MET A 266 -9.60 18.38 -10.61
N GLU A 267 -9.79 18.10 -11.89
CA GLU A 267 -11.10 17.69 -12.40
C GLU A 267 -11.60 16.43 -11.67
N ARG A 268 -12.91 16.39 -11.36
CA ARG A 268 -13.54 15.17 -10.83
C ARG A 268 -13.75 14.18 -11.97
N LEU A 269 -13.20 12.97 -11.82
CA LEU A 269 -13.40 11.87 -12.77
C LEU A 269 -14.38 10.84 -12.21
N ILE A 270 -15.24 10.32 -13.08
CA ILE A 270 -16.16 9.21 -12.79
C ILE A 270 -15.69 8.00 -13.58
N GLY A 271 -15.59 6.83 -12.94
CA GLY A 271 -15.06 5.61 -13.55
C GLY A 271 -14.18 4.84 -12.57
N ARG A 272 -13.13 4.20 -13.08
CA ARG A 272 -12.22 3.37 -12.27
C ARG A 272 -10.80 3.37 -12.83
N ASP A 273 -9.81 3.17 -11.95
CA ASP A 273 -8.43 2.98 -12.36
C ASP A 273 -8.19 1.59 -13.00
N VAL A 274 -7.13 1.48 -13.79
CA VAL A 274 -6.80 0.26 -14.54
C VAL A 274 -6.37 -0.87 -13.59
N ALA A 275 -5.84 -0.58 -12.40
CA ALA A 275 -5.55 -1.64 -11.42
C ALA A 275 -6.86 -2.27 -10.89
N THR A 276 -7.88 -1.45 -10.63
CA THR A 276 -9.22 -1.92 -10.26
C THR A 276 -9.85 -2.71 -11.40
N LEU A 277 -9.78 -2.21 -12.64
CA LEU A 277 -10.23 -2.94 -13.83
C LEU A 277 -9.58 -4.32 -13.93
N LEU A 278 -8.27 -4.42 -13.70
CA LEU A 278 -7.54 -5.69 -13.72
C LEU A 278 -7.99 -6.66 -12.62
N ARG A 279 -8.20 -6.18 -11.39
CA ARG A 279 -8.64 -7.01 -10.26
C ARG A 279 -10.06 -7.56 -10.45
N GLU A 280 -10.94 -6.75 -11.02
CA GLU A 280 -12.34 -7.12 -11.24
C GLU A 280 -12.54 -7.98 -12.49
N SER A 281 -11.60 -7.92 -13.44
CA SER A 281 -11.64 -8.73 -14.64
C SER A 281 -11.37 -10.20 -14.31
N ARG A 282 -12.24 -11.09 -14.79
CA ARG A 282 -12.05 -12.55 -14.66
C ARG A 282 -10.94 -13.10 -15.55
N GLU A 283 -10.65 -12.39 -16.63
CA GLU A 283 -9.65 -12.75 -17.64
C GLU A 283 -8.79 -11.53 -17.98
N PRO A 284 -7.56 -11.73 -18.47
CA PRO A 284 -6.74 -10.65 -19.02
C PRO A 284 -7.45 -9.91 -20.14
N LEU A 285 -7.18 -8.61 -20.29
CA LEU A 285 -7.86 -7.76 -21.25
C LEU A 285 -7.59 -8.21 -22.69
N GLY A 286 -8.57 -8.00 -23.57
CA GLY A 286 -8.37 -8.22 -25.01
C GLY A 286 -7.29 -7.30 -25.59
N VAL A 287 -6.61 -7.76 -26.65
CA VAL A 287 -5.50 -7.04 -27.30
C VAL A 287 -5.85 -5.59 -27.60
N ARG A 288 -7.02 -5.37 -28.20
CA ARG A 288 -7.51 -4.04 -28.56
C ARG A 288 -7.64 -3.13 -27.36
N GLN A 289 -8.27 -3.61 -26.29
CA GLN A 289 -8.53 -2.82 -25.10
C GLN A 289 -7.22 -2.46 -24.39
N ALA A 290 -6.32 -3.44 -24.24
CA ALA A 290 -5.01 -3.21 -23.62
C ALA A 290 -4.15 -2.22 -24.44
N ALA A 291 -4.11 -2.38 -25.76
CA ALA A 291 -3.40 -1.47 -26.66
C ALA A 291 -3.99 -0.06 -26.63
N SER A 292 -5.33 0.07 -26.64
CA SER A 292 -6.02 1.37 -26.57
C SER A 292 -5.74 2.11 -25.25
N ILE A 293 -5.76 1.40 -24.12
CA ILE A 293 -5.45 2.01 -22.81
C ILE A 293 -4.03 2.59 -22.80
N VAL A 294 -3.05 1.80 -23.25
CA VAL A 294 -1.64 2.20 -23.22
C VAL A 294 -1.35 3.28 -24.28
N LEU A 295 -2.00 3.21 -25.44
CA LEU A 295 -1.94 4.23 -26.48
C LEU A 295 -2.39 5.61 -25.94
N GLN A 296 -3.58 5.67 -25.35
CA GLN A 296 -4.11 6.91 -24.77
C GLN A 296 -3.23 7.42 -23.62
N ALA A 297 -2.69 6.52 -22.79
CA ALA A 297 -1.71 6.91 -21.78
C ALA A 297 -0.42 7.51 -22.40
N CYS A 298 0.07 6.94 -23.52
CA CYS A 298 1.21 7.49 -24.24
C CYS A 298 0.93 8.91 -24.75
N GLU A 299 -0.28 9.20 -25.24
CA GLU A 299 -0.67 10.53 -25.72
C GLU A 299 -0.68 11.56 -24.58
N GLY A 300 -1.19 11.18 -23.40
CA GLY A 300 -1.13 12.05 -22.21
C GLY A 300 0.29 12.30 -21.73
N ILE A 301 1.13 11.26 -21.71
CA ILE A 301 2.53 11.37 -21.27
C ILE A 301 3.37 12.16 -22.27
N ASP A 302 3.14 11.99 -23.58
CA ASP A 302 3.82 12.76 -24.62
C ASP A 302 3.53 14.27 -24.52
N ALA A 303 2.29 14.64 -24.19
CA ALA A 303 1.92 16.03 -23.92
C ALA A 303 2.69 16.62 -22.72
N ALA A 304 2.90 15.83 -21.66
CA ALA A 304 3.73 16.24 -20.53
C ALA A 304 5.22 16.33 -20.90
N HIS A 305 5.73 15.38 -21.69
CA HIS A 305 7.12 15.36 -22.18
C HIS A 305 7.43 16.60 -23.02
N ALA A 306 6.49 17.07 -23.83
CA ALA A 306 6.63 18.30 -24.60
C ALA A 306 6.88 19.55 -23.73
N LEU A 307 6.51 19.49 -22.44
CA LEU A 307 6.75 20.54 -21.45
C LEU A 307 7.95 20.22 -20.52
N GLY A 308 8.70 19.15 -20.81
CA GLY A 308 9.83 18.70 -20.00
C GLY A 308 9.43 18.04 -18.67
N ILE A 309 8.18 17.60 -18.55
CA ILE A 309 7.63 16.99 -17.34
C ILE A 309 7.64 15.45 -17.50
N LEU A 310 8.29 14.76 -16.57
CA LEU A 310 8.24 13.30 -16.45
C LEU A 310 7.25 12.91 -15.34
N HIS A 311 6.46 11.86 -15.57
CA HIS A 311 5.52 11.28 -14.62
C HIS A 311 6.20 10.53 -13.45
N ARG A 312 7.15 9.64 -13.77
CA ARG A 312 8.02 8.85 -12.85
C ARG A 312 7.38 7.73 -12.02
N ASP A 313 6.05 7.69 -11.87
CA ASP A 313 5.33 6.62 -11.16
C ASP A 313 4.22 5.98 -12.03
N ILE A 314 4.53 5.60 -13.27
CA ILE A 314 3.54 4.99 -14.16
C ILE A 314 3.21 3.58 -13.69
N LYS A 315 1.94 3.33 -13.40
CA LYS A 315 1.38 2.04 -12.97
C LYS A 315 -0.12 2.00 -13.23
N PRO A 316 -0.78 0.83 -13.25
CA PRO A 316 -2.21 0.71 -13.52
C PRO A 316 -3.10 1.57 -12.60
N ALA A 317 -2.70 1.79 -11.35
CA ALA A 317 -3.46 2.63 -10.40
C ALA A 317 -3.46 4.13 -10.74
N ASN A 318 -2.52 4.58 -11.60
CA ASN A 318 -2.40 5.98 -12.03
C ASN A 318 -2.94 6.18 -13.47
N LEU A 319 -3.54 5.16 -14.06
CA LEU A 319 -4.26 5.25 -15.34
C LEU A 319 -5.75 5.09 -15.04
N PHE A 320 -6.55 6.10 -15.33
CA PHE A 320 -7.97 6.14 -14.97
C PHE A 320 -8.85 6.05 -16.21
N CYS A 321 -9.71 5.04 -16.29
CA CYS A 321 -10.72 4.91 -17.33
C CYS A 321 -11.93 5.78 -16.95
N ALA A 322 -11.92 7.03 -17.43
CA ALA A 322 -12.98 8.01 -17.17
C ALA A 322 -14.17 7.75 -18.10
N GLU A 323 -15.37 7.60 -17.53
CA GLU A 323 -16.62 7.44 -18.26
C GLU A 323 -17.03 8.78 -18.89
N GLN A 324 -17.43 8.72 -20.16
CA GLN A 324 -17.95 9.87 -20.90
C GLN A 324 -19.47 9.87 -20.92
N PRO A 325 -20.11 11.02 -21.15
CA PRO A 325 -21.58 11.12 -21.24
C PRO A 325 -22.21 10.23 -22.33
N ASP A 326 -21.46 9.92 -23.38
CA ASP A 326 -21.89 9.04 -24.47
C ASP A 326 -21.74 7.53 -24.14
N GLY A 327 -21.25 7.21 -22.93
CA GLY A 327 -20.99 5.85 -22.45
C GLY A 327 -19.66 5.26 -22.90
N SER A 328 -18.84 6.01 -23.65
CA SER A 328 -17.46 5.62 -23.94
C SER A 328 -16.56 5.83 -22.72
N SER A 329 -15.31 5.36 -22.78
CA SER A 329 -14.33 5.61 -21.73
C SER A 329 -13.01 6.07 -22.32
N HIS A 330 -12.45 7.11 -21.73
CA HIS A 330 -11.17 7.70 -22.10
C HIS A 330 -10.18 7.53 -20.94
N VAL A 331 -8.95 7.17 -21.26
CA VAL A 331 -7.90 7.03 -20.25
C VAL A 331 -7.34 8.41 -19.89
N LYS A 332 -7.28 8.71 -18.60
CA LYS A 332 -6.59 9.87 -18.05
C LYS A 332 -5.46 9.43 -17.14
N VAL A 333 -4.27 9.98 -17.37
CA VAL A 333 -3.10 9.80 -16.53
C VAL A 333 -3.22 10.73 -15.31
N LEU A 334 -3.06 10.15 -14.11
CA LEU A 334 -3.17 10.84 -12.82
C LEU A 334 -1.80 11.01 -12.16
N ASP A 335 -1.67 11.92 -11.18
CA ASP A 335 -0.54 11.93 -10.23
C ASP A 335 0.89 12.14 -10.80
N PHE A 336 1.03 13.02 -11.79
CA PHE A 336 2.35 13.44 -12.30
C PHE A 336 3.26 14.01 -11.19
N GLY A 337 4.50 13.50 -11.12
CA GLY A 337 5.63 14.22 -10.50
C GLY A 337 5.64 14.36 -8.98
N ILE A 338 4.59 13.98 -8.25
CA ILE A 338 4.55 14.11 -6.77
C ILE A 338 5.62 13.19 -6.12
N ALA A 339 6.00 12.08 -6.77
CA ALA A 339 7.06 11.17 -6.32
C ALA A 339 8.49 11.76 -6.37
N ARG A 340 8.72 12.85 -7.13
CA ARG A 340 10.03 13.54 -7.13
C ARG A 340 10.25 14.33 -5.84
N VAL A 341 9.19 14.99 -5.38
CA VAL A 341 9.21 15.79 -4.15
C VAL A 341 9.45 14.88 -2.94
N GLU A 342 8.91 13.67 -2.97
CA GLU A 342 9.23 12.60 -2.01
C GLU A 342 10.71 12.20 -2.02
N ARG A 343 11.33 11.98 -3.19
CA ARG A 343 12.77 11.65 -3.29
C ARG A 343 13.67 12.79 -2.85
N ALA A 344 13.27 14.05 -3.07
CA ALA A 344 14.02 15.22 -2.61
C ALA A 344 13.87 15.43 -1.09
N ALA A 345 12.66 15.28 -0.54
CA ALA A 345 12.41 15.31 0.91
C ALA A 345 13.05 14.11 1.63
N SER A 346 13.16 12.97 0.94
CA SER A 346 13.80 11.75 1.41
C SER A 346 15.27 11.65 1.04
N ALA A 347 15.90 12.63 0.38
CA ALA A 347 17.34 12.52 0.06
C ALA A 347 18.23 12.45 1.32
N THR A 348 17.70 12.89 2.47
CA THR A 348 18.31 12.74 3.80
C THR A 348 17.93 11.44 4.53
N ALA A 349 16.88 10.74 4.08
CA ALA A 349 16.34 9.52 4.72
C ALA A 349 16.55 8.23 3.89
N ALA A 350 16.59 8.33 2.56
CA ALA A 350 16.60 7.21 1.61
C ALA A 350 17.99 6.58 1.42
N THR A 351 19.07 7.27 1.85
CA THR A 351 20.44 6.74 1.72
C THR A 351 20.82 5.74 2.81
N THR A 352 19.97 5.48 3.82
CA THR A 352 20.37 4.62 4.96
C THR A 352 19.45 3.43 5.23
N THR A 353 18.19 3.42 4.76
CA THR A 353 17.17 2.45 5.24
C THR A 353 16.55 1.54 4.18
N GLY A 354 16.94 1.59 2.91
CA GLY A 354 16.45 0.65 1.88
C GLY A 354 14.94 0.62 1.63
N ALA A 355 14.15 1.42 2.36
CA ALA A 355 12.72 1.58 2.21
C ALA A 355 12.45 2.56 1.07
N LEU A 356 12.53 2.07 -0.17
CA LEU A 356 12.03 2.81 -1.31
C LEU A 356 10.50 2.87 -1.23
N VAL A 357 9.95 4.09 -1.24
CA VAL A 357 8.52 4.28 -1.41
C VAL A 357 8.16 3.99 -2.87
N GLY A 358 7.24 3.06 -3.09
CA GLY A 358 6.75 2.66 -4.41
C GLY A 358 6.56 1.16 -4.57
N THR A 359 5.87 0.74 -5.65
CA THR A 359 5.77 -0.67 -6.05
C THR A 359 6.87 -0.95 -7.09
N PRO A 360 7.97 -1.64 -6.75
CA PRO A 360 9.12 -1.89 -7.64
C PRO A 360 8.76 -2.35 -9.05
N SER A 361 7.65 -3.08 -9.17
CA SER A 361 7.32 -3.88 -10.34
C SER A 361 7.22 -3.11 -11.66
N TYR A 362 7.03 -1.80 -11.64
CA TYR A 362 6.87 -0.96 -12.83
C TYR A 362 8.09 -0.05 -13.09
N MET A 363 9.06 -0.01 -12.18
CA MET A 363 10.25 0.83 -12.31
C MET A 363 11.20 0.27 -13.37
N ALA A 364 11.78 1.15 -14.17
CA ALA A 364 12.82 0.81 -15.12
C ALA A 364 14.14 0.47 -14.40
N PRO A 365 15.01 -0.40 -14.96
CA PRO A 365 16.31 -0.76 -14.38
C PRO A 365 17.14 0.45 -13.96
N GLU A 366 17.23 1.46 -14.82
CA GLU A 366 17.99 2.68 -14.54
C GLU A 366 17.41 3.50 -13.38
N GLN A 367 16.10 3.43 -13.11
CA GLN A 367 15.48 4.10 -11.96
C GLN A 367 15.85 3.44 -10.62
N LEU A 368 16.21 2.15 -10.66
CA LEU A 368 16.65 1.36 -9.51
C LEU A 368 18.15 1.55 -9.24
N GLU A 369 18.94 1.70 -10.29
CA GLU A 369 20.39 1.93 -10.20
C GLU A 369 20.72 3.37 -9.80
N ASP A 370 20.12 4.35 -10.49
CA ASP A 370 20.37 5.77 -10.27
C ASP A 370 19.14 6.62 -10.64
N ALA A 371 18.46 7.13 -9.61
CA ALA A 371 17.27 7.95 -9.76
C ALA A 371 17.49 9.29 -10.51
N SER A 372 18.73 9.68 -10.80
CA SER A 372 19.06 10.87 -11.60
C SER A 372 19.07 10.60 -13.11
N ARG A 373 19.15 9.33 -13.54
CA ARG A 373 19.23 8.92 -14.96
C ARG A 373 17.87 8.71 -15.65
N VAL A 374 16.78 9.07 -14.97
CA VAL A 374 15.42 8.85 -15.43
C VAL A 374 15.06 9.80 -16.56
N ASP A 375 14.66 9.25 -17.70
CA ASP A 375 14.21 10.01 -18.87
C ASP A 375 12.92 9.41 -19.48
N ALA A 376 12.51 9.90 -20.65
CA ALA A 376 11.30 9.44 -21.34
C ALA A 376 11.30 7.92 -21.62
N ARG A 377 12.48 7.29 -21.75
CA ARG A 377 12.64 5.85 -22.05
C ARG A 377 12.44 4.99 -20.81
N SER A 378 12.58 5.56 -19.62
CA SER A 378 12.12 4.93 -18.38
C SER A 378 10.59 4.78 -18.36
N GLU A 379 9.87 5.75 -18.93
CA GLU A 379 8.41 5.71 -18.99
C GLU A 379 7.89 4.76 -20.07
N VAL A 380 8.63 4.62 -21.17
CA VAL A 380 8.41 3.54 -22.16
C VAL A 380 8.46 2.17 -21.50
N TRP A 381 9.44 1.93 -20.62
CA TRP A 381 9.53 0.68 -19.87
C TRP A 381 8.30 0.46 -18.99
N SER A 382 7.93 1.45 -18.18
CA SER A 382 6.78 1.33 -17.27
C SER A 382 5.48 1.06 -18.03
N LEU A 383 5.25 1.73 -19.16
CA LEU A 383 4.11 1.46 -20.06
C LEU A 383 4.18 0.05 -20.67
N GLY A 384 5.38 -0.43 -21.02
CA GLY A 384 5.60 -1.80 -21.48
C GLY A 384 5.24 -2.85 -20.41
N VAL A 385 5.56 -2.58 -19.14
CA VAL A 385 5.17 -3.44 -18.00
C VAL A 385 3.65 -3.45 -17.85
N VAL A 386 3.00 -2.28 -17.92
CA VAL A 386 1.54 -2.15 -17.86
C VAL A 386 0.90 -2.96 -18.99
N LEU A 387 1.36 -2.79 -20.24
CA LEU A 387 0.84 -3.52 -21.39
C LEU A 387 0.97 -5.04 -21.23
N TYR A 388 2.13 -5.52 -20.76
CA TYR A 388 2.36 -6.93 -20.47
C TYR A 388 1.36 -7.46 -19.42
N GLU A 389 1.15 -6.72 -18.33
CA GLU A 389 0.24 -7.11 -17.26
C GLU A 389 -1.21 -7.12 -17.74
N LEU A 390 -1.63 -6.13 -18.53
CA LEU A 390 -2.98 -6.07 -19.09
C LEU A 390 -3.29 -7.29 -19.98
N LEU A 391 -2.33 -7.70 -20.79
CA LEU A 391 -2.52 -8.80 -21.75
C LEU A 391 -2.41 -10.19 -21.13
N THR A 392 -1.63 -10.34 -20.06
CA THR A 392 -1.29 -11.66 -19.49
C THR A 392 -1.88 -11.90 -18.09
N GLY A 393 -2.40 -10.86 -17.43
CA GLY A 393 -2.85 -10.90 -16.03
C GLY A 393 -1.72 -11.06 -15.01
N ALA A 394 -0.46 -11.01 -15.44
CA ALA A 394 0.70 -11.19 -14.58
C ALA A 394 1.81 -10.19 -14.92
N LYS A 395 2.61 -9.79 -13.94
CA LYS A 395 3.75 -8.90 -14.15
C LYS A 395 4.91 -9.65 -14.83
N PRO A 396 5.75 -8.97 -15.64
CA PRO A 396 6.89 -9.57 -16.31
C PRO A 396 7.98 -10.04 -15.32
N TYR A 397 8.17 -9.28 -14.24
CA TYR A 397 9.11 -9.57 -13.17
C TYR A 397 8.36 -9.65 -11.83
N GLY A 398 8.63 -10.68 -11.04
CA GLY A 398 7.96 -10.93 -9.77
C GLY A 398 8.91 -11.50 -8.72
N GLY A 399 8.47 -11.47 -7.47
CA GLY A 399 9.22 -11.93 -6.30
C GLY A 399 8.35 -11.88 -5.06
N ARG A 400 8.74 -12.62 -4.01
CA ARG A 400 8.06 -12.60 -2.71
C ARG A 400 8.45 -11.38 -1.86
N THR A 401 9.56 -10.73 -2.18
CA THR A 401 10.06 -9.52 -1.51
C THR A 401 10.44 -8.45 -2.54
N ALA A 402 10.49 -7.19 -2.11
CA ALA A 402 10.90 -6.07 -2.96
C ALA A 402 12.31 -6.28 -3.56
N THR A 403 13.26 -6.77 -2.75
CA THR A 403 14.63 -7.11 -3.19
C THR A 403 14.64 -8.17 -4.28
N GLN A 404 13.77 -9.20 -4.19
CA GLN A 404 13.66 -10.21 -5.25
C GLN A 404 13.12 -9.61 -6.55
N VAL A 405 12.15 -8.69 -6.46
CA VAL A 405 11.65 -7.98 -7.63
C VAL A 405 12.73 -7.10 -8.25
N TYR A 406 13.53 -6.38 -7.44
CA TYR A 406 14.67 -5.61 -7.94
C TYR A 406 15.70 -6.47 -8.66
N ALA A 407 16.11 -7.59 -8.05
CA ALA A 407 17.04 -8.51 -8.69
C ALA A 407 16.47 -9.04 -10.02
N ALA A 408 15.17 -9.37 -10.07
CA ALA A 408 14.52 -9.81 -11.30
C ALA A 408 14.49 -8.70 -12.38
N ILE A 409 14.30 -7.44 -12.00
CA ILE A 409 14.33 -6.31 -12.93
C ILE A 409 15.75 -6.03 -13.43
N LEU A 410 16.79 -6.17 -12.60
CA LEU A 410 18.16 -5.86 -13.02
C LEU A 410 18.79 -6.98 -13.85
N VAL A 411 18.65 -8.24 -13.41
CA VAL A 411 19.38 -9.38 -13.99
C VAL A 411 18.48 -10.54 -14.44
N GLY A 412 17.18 -10.50 -14.13
CA GLY A 412 16.24 -11.55 -14.48
C GLY A 412 15.85 -11.57 -15.96
N SER A 413 15.59 -12.77 -16.48
CA SER A 413 15.08 -12.99 -17.83
C SER A 413 13.58 -12.70 -17.92
N LEU A 414 13.17 -11.97 -18.96
CA LEU A 414 11.76 -11.73 -19.28
C LEU A 414 11.12 -13.01 -19.87
N LYS A 415 10.02 -13.47 -19.28
CA LYS A 415 9.18 -14.49 -19.93
C LYS A 415 8.34 -13.82 -21.04
N PRO A 416 8.46 -14.22 -22.32
CA PRO A 416 7.70 -13.60 -23.40
C PRO A 416 6.17 -13.67 -23.16
N PRO A 417 5.40 -12.64 -23.53
CA PRO A 417 3.96 -12.60 -23.30
C PRO A 417 3.23 -13.76 -23.99
N ARG A 418 3.65 -14.20 -25.19
CA ARG A 418 3.03 -15.34 -25.89
C ARG A 418 3.27 -16.69 -25.22
N ALA A 419 4.29 -16.80 -24.37
CA ALA A 419 4.49 -17.98 -23.52
C ALA A 419 3.48 -18.08 -22.37
N ARG A 420 2.69 -17.02 -22.12
CA ARG A 420 1.54 -17.02 -21.21
C ARG A 420 0.23 -17.06 -21.98
N ARG A 421 0.18 -16.36 -23.11
CA ARG A 421 -1.02 -16.13 -23.89
C ARG A 421 -0.71 -16.20 -25.40
N PRO A 422 -0.72 -17.41 -26.01
CA PRO A 422 -0.27 -17.62 -27.39
C PRO A 422 -1.02 -16.82 -28.45
N GLU A 423 -2.25 -16.40 -28.17
CA GLU A 423 -3.11 -15.60 -29.06
C GLU A 423 -2.69 -14.13 -29.19
N ILE A 424 -1.73 -13.65 -28.38
CA ILE A 424 -1.15 -12.31 -28.56
C ILE A 424 -0.43 -12.27 -29.93
N PRO A 425 -0.69 -11.28 -30.79
CA PRO A 425 -0.02 -11.16 -32.09
C PRO A 425 1.50 -11.05 -31.94
N ASP A 426 2.26 -11.75 -32.79
CA ASP A 426 3.73 -11.72 -32.82
C ASP A 426 4.29 -10.29 -32.93
N ALA A 427 3.60 -9.44 -33.67
CA ALA A 427 3.98 -8.03 -33.82
C ALA A 427 3.84 -7.27 -32.49
N LEU A 428 2.78 -7.51 -31.72
CA LEU A 428 2.59 -6.88 -30.42
C LEU A 428 3.57 -7.41 -29.37
N GLU A 429 3.91 -8.70 -29.42
CA GLU A 429 4.98 -9.26 -28.59
C GLU A 429 6.31 -8.54 -28.84
N ARG A 430 6.69 -8.29 -30.11
CA ARG A 430 7.91 -7.55 -30.43
C ARG A 430 7.91 -6.13 -29.85
N VAL A 431 6.76 -5.45 -29.88
CA VAL A 431 6.61 -4.12 -29.27
C VAL A 431 6.85 -4.19 -27.76
N ILE A 432 6.22 -5.14 -27.07
CA ILE A 432 6.39 -5.33 -25.61
C ILE A 432 7.83 -5.67 -25.26
N LEU A 433 8.46 -6.59 -26.00
CA LEU A 433 9.85 -6.99 -25.76
C LEU A 433 10.81 -5.81 -25.96
N ARG A 434 10.62 -5.00 -27.02
CA ARG A 434 11.43 -3.80 -27.27
C ARG A 434 11.24 -2.75 -26.17
N ALA A 435 10.02 -2.52 -25.71
CA ALA A 435 9.75 -1.59 -24.60
C ALA A 435 10.41 -2.05 -23.28
N LEU A 436 10.57 -3.36 -23.09
CA LEU A 436 11.14 -4.00 -21.90
C LEU A 436 12.62 -4.41 -22.06
N GLU A 437 13.32 -3.83 -23.03
CA GLU A 437 14.78 -3.98 -23.13
C GLU A 437 15.47 -3.37 -21.91
N LYS A 438 16.47 -4.05 -21.34
CA LYS A 438 17.14 -3.54 -20.14
C LYS A 438 17.89 -2.24 -20.42
N SER A 439 18.58 -2.19 -21.57
CA SER A 439 19.26 -0.99 -22.04
C SER A 439 18.26 0.06 -22.53
N PRO A 440 18.24 1.29 -21.99
CA PRO A 440 17.38 2.36 -22.50
C PRO A 440 17.60 2.67 -23.98
N ASP A 441 18.84 2.54 -24.49
CA ASP A 441 19.18 2.81 -25.89
C ASP A 441 18.58 1.77 -26.86
N ALA A 442 18.21 0.58 -26.37
CA ALA A 442 17.57 -0.46 -27.16
C ALA A 442 16.03 -0.36 -27.17
N ARG A 443 15.44 0.53 -26.33
CA ARG A 443 13.99 0.76 -26.27
C ARG A 443 13.52 1.68 -27.39
N PHE A 444 12.23 1.98 -27.38
CA PHE A 444 11.70 3.13 -28.10
C PHE A 444 12.29 4.42 -27.53
N SER A 445 12.62 5.36 -28.42
CA SER A 445 13.24 6.64 -28.06
C SER A 445 12.28 7.58 -27.30
N SER A 446 10.98 7.37 -27.45
CA SER A 446 9.92 8.17 -26.83
C SER A 446 8.62 7.37 -26.70
N VAL A 447 7.72 7.84 -25.83
CA VAL A 447 6.36 7.27 -25.73
C VAL A 447 5.53 7.49 -27.00
N ARG A 448 5.85 8.54 -27.79
CA ARG A 448 5.24 8.77 -29.11
C ARG A 448 5.60 7.68 -30.12
N GLU A 449 6.83 7.19 -30.11
CA GLU A 449 7.24 6.07 -30.97
C GLU A 449 6.50 4.78 -30.56
N LEU A 450 6.37 4.52 -29.26
CA LEU A 450 5.56 3.41 -28.75
C LEU A 450 4.09 3.53 -29.16
N ALA A 451 3.48 4.71 -29.03
CA ALA A 451 2.10 4.98 -29.42
C ALA A 451 1.83 4.62 -30.89
N ARG A 452 2.73 4.99 -31.80
CA ARG A 452 2.59 4.68 -33.24
C ARG A 452 2.51 3.18 -33.52
N GLU A 453 3.33 2.39 -32.82
CA GLU A 453 3.28 0.92 -32.96
C GLU A 453 1.97 0.35 -32.40
N LEU A 454 1.47 0.92 -31.28
CA LEU A 454 0.24 0.46 -30.62
C LEU A 454 -1.04 0.81 -31.39
N ALA A 455 -1.05 1.88 -32.19
CA ALA A 455 -2.21 2.35 -32.94
C ALA A 455 -2.83 1.23 -33.80
N THR A 456 -2.01 0.44 -34.48
CA THR A 456 -2.47 -0.66 -35.35
C THR A 456 -3.22 -1.78 -34.61
N PHE A 457 -3.00 -1.91 -33.29
CA PHE A 457 -3.68 -2.88 -32.44
C PHE A 457 -4.90 -2.29 -31.71
N ALA A 458 -4.97 -0.96 -31.59
CA ALA A 458 -6.07 -0.23 -30.97
C ALA A 458 -7.23 0.02 -31.96
N GLU A 459 -6.96 0.06 -33.27
CA GLU A 459 -7.95 0.25 -34.33
C GLU A 459 -8.77 -1.03 -34.63
N ASP A 460 -9.94 -0.85 -35.27
CA ASP A 460 -10.71 -1.95 -35.84
C ASP A 460 -9.92 -2.59 -37.01
N ALA A 461 -9.41 -3.81 -36.82
CA ALA A 461 -8.92 -4.60 -37.94
C ALA A 461 -10.00 -4.68 -39.04
N PRO A 462 -9.68 -4.42 -40.32
CA PRO A 462 -10.64 -4.64 -41.39
C PRO A 462 -11.07 -6.12 -41.36
N PRO A 463 -12.38 -6.41 -41.45
CA PRO A 463 -12.87 -7.78 -41.28
C PRO A 463 -12.22 -8.68 -42.33
N ALA A 464 -11.52 -9.72 -41.86
CA ALA A 464 -11.07 -10.80 -42.71
C ALA A 464 -12.29 -11.39 -43.42
N LYS A 465 -12.33 -11.27 -44.75
CA LYS A 465 -13.36 -11.85 -45.60
C LYS A 465 -13.32 -13.37 -45.49
N THR A 466 -14.22 -14.02 -44.73
CA THR A 466 -14.77 -15.35 -45.08
C THR A 466 -16.08 -15.66 -44.33
N THR A 467 -17.17 -15.67 -45.11
CA THR A 467 -18.31 -16.62 -45.09
C THR A 467 -19.39 -16.57 -44.00
N GLN A 468 -20.56 -16.12 -44.47
CA GLN A 468 -21.94 -16.47 -44.14
C GLN A 468 -22.58 -16.00 -42.83
N SER A 469 -23.68 -15.28 -43.06
CA SER A 469 -24.69 -14.71 -42.19
C SER A 469 -25.51 -15.71 -41.38
N LEU A 470 -25.85 -15.31 -40.15
CA LEU A 470 -27.11 -15.65 -39.46
C LEU A 470 -27.74 -14.35 -38.89
N PRO A 471 -29.07 -14.25 -38.80
CA PRO A 471 -29.77 -12.99 -38.59
C PRO A 471 -29.61 -12.46 -37.16
N VAL A 472 -29.53 -11.13 -37.07
CA VAL A 472 -29.45 -10.33 -35.85
C VAL A 472 -30.70 -10.56 -34.98
N MET A 473 -30.54 -11.15 -33.79
CA MET A 473 -31.56 -11.11 -32.74
C MET A 473 -31.56 -9.73 -32.07
N ARG A 474 -32.67 -9.01 -32.28
CA ARG A 474 -33.00 -7.72 -31.67
C ARG A 474 -33.04 -7.80 -30.14
N ASP A 475 -32.36 -6.84 -29.53
CA ASP A 475 -32.68 -6.07 -28.32
C ASP A 475 -33.24 -6.81 -27.08
N ARG A 476 -32.33 -7.20 -26.18
CA ARG A 476 -32.64 -7.80 -24.86
C ARG A 476 -33.16 -6.79 -23.81
N ARG A 477 -33.30 -5.50 -24.15
CA ARG A 477 -33.87 -4.48 -23.25
C ARG A 477 -35.41 -4.50 -23.19
N ALA A 478 -36.08 -5.04 -24.22
CA ALA A 478 -37.55 -5.12 -24.26
C ALA A 478 -38.13 -6.28 -23.42
N GLN A 479 -37.36 -7.32 -23.07
CA GLN A 479 -37.87 -8.47 -22.31
C GLN A 479 -37.99 -8.21 -20.79
N TRP A 480 -37.13 -7.36 -20.22
CA TRP A 480 -37.17 -7.06 -18.78
C TRP A 480 -38.33 -6.14 -18.40
N ILE A 481 -38.71 -5.21 -19.29
CA ILE A 481 -39.86 -4.32 -19.07
C ILE A 481 -41.18 -5.11 -19.08
N THR A 482 -41.32 -6.10 -19.97
CA THR A 482 -42.54 -6.93 -20.05
C THR A 482 -42.69 -7.86 -18.85
N ILE A 483 -41.58 -8.40 -18.31
CA ILE A 483 -41.59 -9.25 -17.11
C ILE A 483 -41.94 -8.42 -15.86
N ALA A 484 -41.40 -7.21 -15.73
CA ALA A 484 -41.71 -6.32 -14.60
C ALA A 484 -43.19 -5.90 -14.58
N VAL A 485 -43.79 -5.61 -15.74
CA VAL A 485 -45.21 -5.25 -15.85
C VAL A 485 -46.11 -6.45 -15.52
N LEU A 486 -45.75 -7.66 -15.93
CA LEU A 486 -46.55 -8.86 -15.62
C LEU A 486 -46.56 -9.17 -14.10
N ILE A 487 -45.41 -9.00 -13.43
CA ILE A 487 -45.30 -9.19 -11.97
C ILE A 487 -46.14 -8.15 -11.23
N ALA A 488 -46.11 -6.88 -11.67
CA ALA A 488 -46.92 -5.82 -11.07
C ALA A 488 -48.44 -6.09 -11.21
N ILE A 489 -48.89 -6.61 -12.35
CA ILE A 489 -50.31 -6.97 -12.58
C ILE A 489 -50.74 -8.15 -11.69
N VAL A 490 -49.90 -9.17 -11.54
CA VAL A 490 -50.20 -10.33 -10.68
C VAL A 490 -50.26 -9.93 -9.21
N VAL A 491 -49.35 -9.08 -8.75
CA VAL A 491 -49.36 -8.57 -7.36
C VAL A 491 -50.59 -7.70 -7.12
N LEU A 492 -50.98 -6.85 -8.07
CA LEU A 492 -52.18 -6.02 -7.94
C LEU A 492 -53.47 -6.87 -7.92
N ALA A 493 -53.55 -7.90 -8.77
CA ALA A 493 -54.68 -8.84 -8.77
C ALA A 493 -54.77 -9.65 -7.47
N ALA A 494 -53.63 -10.07 -6.90
CA ALA A 494 -53.60 -10.75 -5.61
C ALA A 494 -54.03 -9.84 -4.45
N ILE A 495 -53.64 -8.57 -4.47
CA ILE A 495 -54.05 -7.57 -3.45
C ILE A 495 -55.54 -7.28 -3.53
N VAL A 496 -56.12 -7.22 -4.74
CA VAL A 496 -57.56 -7.02 -4.94
C VAL A 496 -58.36 -8.26 -4.49
N ALA A 497 -57.86 -9.47 -4.78
CA ALA A 497 -58.50 -10.72 -4.35
C ALA A 497 -58.47 -10.95 -2.82
N LEU A 498 -57.50 -10.35 -2.12
CA LEU A 498 -57.40 -10.41 -0.65
C LEU A 498 -58.24 -9.35 0.08
N ARG A 499 -58.90 -8.43 -0.65
CA ARG A 499 -59.73 -7.35 -0.11
C ARG A 499 -61.20 -7.39 -0.61
N GLY A 500 -61.58 -8.44 -1.33
CA GLY A 500 -62.93 -8.65 -1.89
C GLY A 500 -63.68 -9.79 -1.23
#